data_AF-A0A7R9IRD3-F1
#
_entry.id   AF-A0A7R9IRD3-F1
#
_cell.length_a   1.000
_cell.length_b   1.000
_cell.length_c   1.000
_cell.angle_alpha   90.00
_cell.angle_beta   90.00
_cell.angle_gamma   90.00
#
_symmetry.space_group_name_H-M   'P 1'
#
loop_
_entity.id
_entity.type
_entity.pdbx_description
1 polymer ?
#
loop_
_entity_poly.entity_id
_entity_poly.type
_entity_poly.pdbx_seq_one_letter_code
_entity_poly.pdbx_strand_id
1 'polypeptide(L)'
;EIANRKILEELQLKKLQLKQGVAATLISPPVTLQPVTGTMTPEVHMMSSSQRAALQHAHSLSFGFFITQDSSFGNLIMPVLPRFDTK
;
A
#
# COMPACT_ATOMS: atom_id res chain seq x y z
N GLU A 1 3.76 11.93 40.78
CA GLU A 1 2.52 11.77 39.98
C GLU A 1 2.50 12.48 38.62
N ILE A 2 2.99 13.71 38.49
CA ILE A 2 2.96 14.47 37.20
C ILE A 2 3.67 13.75 36.04
N ALA A 3 4.77 13.03 36.30
CA ALA A 3 5.54 12.32 35.27
C ALA A 3 4.72 11.21 34.58
N ASN A 4 3.92 10.45 35.33
CA ASN A 4 3.10 9.36 34.78
C ASN A 4 2.03 9.88 33.82
N ARG A 5 1.48 11.07 34.09
CA ARG A 5 0.50 11.71 33.20
C ARG A 5 1.11 12.14 31.88
N LYS A 6 2.32 12.72 31.91
CA LYS A 6 3.07 13.10 30.71
C LYS A 6 3.43 11.89 29.85
N ILE A 7 3.85 10.80 30.49
CA ILE A 7 4.17 9.53 29.79
C ILE A 7 2.94 9.00 29.05
N LEU A 8 1.76 9.08 29.68
CA LEU A 8 0.52 8.61 29.08
C LEU A 8 0.05 9.48 27.90
N GLU A 9 0.18 10.81 28.03
CA GLU A 9 -0.13 11.76 26.96
C GLU A 9 0.81 11.58 25.76
N GLU A 10 2.11 11.40 25.99
CA GLU A 10 3.08 11.10 24.92
C GLU A 10 2.79 9.75 24.25
N LEU A 11 2.38 8.74 25.01
CA LEU A 11 2.06 7.42 24.46
C LEU A 11 0.85 7.49 23.50
N GLN A 12 -0.17 8.28 23.84
CA GLN A 12 -1.33 8.49 22.98
C GLN A 12 -0.96 9.27 21.71
N LEU A 13 -0.13 10.31 21.83
CA LEU A 13 0.34 11.09 20.68
C LEU A 13 1.18 10.23 19.73
N LYS A 14 2.09 9.41 20.27
CA LYS A 14 2.93 8.50 19.49
C LYS A 14 2.10 7.42 18.80
N LYS A 15 1.03 6.94 19.43
CA LYS A 15 0.08 5.99 18.82
C LYS A 15 -0.68 6.61 17.64
N LEU A 16 -1.05 7.89 17.73
CA LEU A 16 -1.66 8.62 16.61
C LEU A 16 -0.68 8.76 15.43
N GLN A 17 0.59 9.11 15.70
CA GLN A 17 1.63 9.19 14.66
C GLN A 17 1.89 7.84 13.99
N LEU A 18 1.96 6.75 14.76
CA LEU A 18 2.20 5.41 14.19
C LEU A 18 1.01 4.92 13.34
N LYS A 19 -0.22 5.30 13.72
CA LYS A 19 -1.44 5.03 12.92
C LYS A 19 -1.45 5.79 11.59
N GLN A 20 -0.65 6.85 11.48
CA GLN A 20 -0.42 7.60 10.24
C GLN A 20 0.85 7.14 9.50
N GLY A 21 1.72 6.33 10.13
CA GLY A 21 3.09 6.08 9.71
C GLY A 21 3.43 4.71 9.10
N VAL A 22 2.47 3.80 8.91
CA VAL A 22 2.74 2.53 8.17
C VAL A 22 2.40 2.65 6.67
N ALA A 23 1.90 3.81 6.23
CA ALA A 23 1.55 4.05 4.83
C ALA A 23 2.51 4.99 4.08
N ALA A 24 3.45 5.65 4.77
CA ALA A 24 4.32 6.64 4.16
C ALA A 24 5.62 6.77 4.94
N THR A 25 6.66 6.06 4.49
CA THR A 25 8.07 6.48 4.43
C THR A 25 8.92 5.23 4.25
N LEU A 26 8.99 4.74 3.02
CA LEU A 26 10.29 4.66 2.37
C LEU A 26 10.14 5.35 1.00
N ILE A 27 10.47 6.64 1.01
CA ILE A 27 11.02 7.44 -0.10
C ILE A 27 9.99 8.14 -1.03
N SER A 28 10.05 9.49 -0.94
CA SER A 28 9.66 10.63 -1.82
C SER A 28 9.86 10.44 -3.35
N PRO A 29 9.57 11.41 -4.27
CA PRO A 29 8.78 12.66 -4.30
C PRO A 29 7.54 12.53 -5.26
N PRO A 30 6.77 13.57 -5.68
CA PRO A 30 5.60 13.35 -6.52
C PRO A 30 6.04 13.09 -7.96
N VAL A 31 5.74 11.91 -8.49
CA VAL A 31 5.98 11.59 -9.90
C VAL A 31 4.65 11.53 -10.62
N THR A 32 4.53 12.39 -11.63
CA THR A 32 3.47 12.42 -12.64
C THR A 32 3.30 11.03 -13.26
N LEU A 33 2.16 10.38 -12.99
CA LEU A 33 1.84 9.08 -13.60
C LEU A 33 0.93 9.26 -14.81
N GLN A 34 1.45 8.85 -15.96
CA GLN A 34 0.74 8.64 -17.20
C GLN A 34 -0.24 7.45 -17.06
N PRO A 35 -1.38 7.45 -17.77
CA PRO A 35 -2.31 6.33 -17.71
C PRO A 35 -1.74 5.13 -18.49
N VAL A 36 -1.33 4.08 -17.78
CA VAL A 36 -1.09 2.77 -18.38
C VAL A 36 -2.41 2.00 -18.43
N THR A 37 -2.98 1.87 -19.63
CA THR A 37 -4.15 1.08 -19.94
C THR A 37 -3.79 -0.41 -19.90
N GLY A 38 -3.73 -0.98 -18.71
CA GLY A 38 -3.74 -2.43 -18.50
C GLY A 38 -5.17 -2.95 -18.70
N THR A 39 -5.31 -3.87 -19.65
CA THR A 39 -6.52 -4.64 -19.98
C THR A 39 -7.17 -5.22 -18.71
N MET A 40 -8.31 -4.65 -18.32
CA MET A 40 -9.16 -5.15 -17.24
C MET A 40 -9.83 -6.45 -17.71
N THR A 41 -9.43 -7.60 -17.17
CA THR A 41 -10.17 -8.85 -17.31
C THR A 41 -11.47 -8.77 -16.48
N PRO A 42 -12.58 -9.40 -16.94
CA PRO A 42 -13.90 -9.20 -16.38
C PRO A 42 -14.15 -10.13 -15.20
N GLU A 43 -13.39 -9.98 -14.13
CA GLU A 43 -13.81 -10.37 -12.78
C GLU A 43 -13.53 -9.18 -11.89
N VAL A 44 -14.44 -8.21 -11.92
CA VAL A 44 -14.42 -7.05 -11.04
C VAL A 44 -14.82 -7.52 -9.63
N HIS A 45 -13.96 -8.31 -9.00
CA HIS A 45 -13.81 -8.24 -7.56
C HIS A 45 -13.45 -6.78 -7.29
N MET A 46 -14.41 -6.00 -6.78
CA MET A 46 -14.23 -4.58 -6.52
C MET A 46 -12.99 -4.40 -5.65
N MET A 47 -11.87 -4.10 -6.29
CA MET A 47 -10.58 -4.02 -5.64
C MET A 47 -10.67 -2.98 -4.53
N SER A 48 -10.37 -3.41 -3.31
CA SER A 48 -10.44 -2.54 -2.14
C SER A 48 -9.49 -1.36 -2.29
N SER A 49 -9.79 -0.26 -1.61
CA SER A 49 -8.95 0.94 -1.61
C SER A 49 -7.52 0.66 -1.14
N SER A 50 -7.36 -0.25 -0.16
CA SER A 50 -6.06 -0.65 0.38
C SER A 50 -5.22 -1.44 -0.63
N GLN A 51 -5.83 -2.41 -1.33
CA GLN A 51 -5.16 -3.14 -2.42
C GLN A 51 -4.69 -2.18 -3.52
N ARG A 52 -5.51 -1.17 -3.85
CA ARG A 52 -5.16 -0.16 -4.87
C ARG A 52 -4.01 0.73 -4.46
N ALA A 53 -4.04 1.25 -3.25
CA ALA A 53 -2.93 2.04 -2.72
C ALA A 53 -1.63 1.21 -2.71
N ALA A 54 -1.68 -0.04 -2.24
CA ALA A 54 -0.51 -0.92 -2.20
C ALA A 54 0.07 -1.20 -3.60
N LEU A 55 -0.77 -1.53 -4.58
CA LEU A 55 -0.33 -1.83 -5.95
C LEU A 55 0.27 -0.59 -6.63
N GLN A 56 -0.37 0.57 -6.50
CA GLN A 56 0.15 1.83 -7.05
C GLN A 56 1.49 2.22 -6.44
N HIS A 57 1.62 2.08 -5.12
CA HIS A 57 2.87 2.33 -4.41
C HIS A 57 4.00 1.41 -4.89
N ALA A 58 3.72 0.12 -5.09
CA ALA A 58 4.70 -0.83 -5.60
C ALA A 58 5.18 -0.48 -7.02
N HIS A 59 4.27 -0.12 -7.94
CA HIS A 59 4.64 0.33 -9.29
C HIS A 59 5.43 1.65 -9.30
N SER A 60 5.22 2.52 -8.31
CA SER A 60 5.96 3.77 -8.19
C SER A 60 7.40 3.58 -7.72
N LEU A 61 7.69 2.51 -6.97
CA LEU A 61 8.99 2.28 -6.33
C LEU A 61 9.76 1.09 -6.92
N SER A 62 9.11 0.28 -7.74
CA SER A 62 9.67 -0.96 -8.27
C SER A 62 9.25 -1.18 -9.71
N PHE A 63 10.13 -1.84 -10.46
CA PHE A 63 9.85 -2.35 -11.79
C PHE A 63 9.37 -3.81 -11.79
N GLY A 64 9.09 -4.38 -10.61
CA GLY A 64 8.56 -5.73 -10.47
C GLY A 64 7.10 -5.86 -10.94
N PHE A 65 6.70 -7.09 -11.27
CA PHE A 65 5.32 -7.41 -11.60
C PHE A 65 4.56 -7.80 -10.34
N PHE A 66 3.46 -7.10 -10.06
CA PHE A 66 2.66 -7.32 -8.85
C PHE A 66 1.21 -7.61 -9.23
N ILE A 67 0.56 -8.46 -8.42
CA ILE A 67 -0.88 -8.69 -8.43
C ILE A 67 -1.45 -8.39 -7.06
N THR A 68 -2.73 -8.07 -6.98
CA THR A 68 -3.43 -7.86 -5.71
C THR A 68 -3.92 -9.18 -5.11
N GLN A 69 -4.07 -9.20 -3.79
CA GLN A 69 -4.60 -10.34 -3.02
C GLN A 69 -5.51 -9.85 -1.90
N ASP A 70 -6.48 -10.67 -1.52
CA ASP A 70 -7.45 -10.45 -0.44
C ASP A 70 -6.93 -10.87 0.95
N SER A 71 -5.61 -10.82 1.15
CA SER A 71 -4.98 -11.27 2.38
C SER A 71 -5.37 -10.40 3.59
N SER A 72 -5.82 -11.06 4.67
CA SER A 72 -6.06 -10.42 5.98
C SER A 72 -4.79 -10.23 6.82
N PHE A 73 -3.64 -10.72 6.33
CA PHE A 73 -2.36 -10.70 7.06
C PHE A 73 -1.37 -9.68 6.51
N GLY A 74 -1.85 -8.71 5.71
CA GLY A 74 -1.02 -7.62 5.18
C GLY A 74 -0.33 -7.91 3.84
N ASN A 75 -0.54 -9.09 3.24
CA ASN A 75 -0.04 -9.40 1.90
C ASN A 75 -1.02 -8.92 0.82
N LEU A 76 -1.27 -7.61 0.76
CA LEU A 76 -2.26 -7.03 -0.17
C LEU A 76 -1.83 -7.12 -1.64
N ILE A 77 -0.53 -7.26 -1.88
CA ILE A 77 0.07 -7.49 -3.19
C ILE A 77 1.13 -8.58 -3.12
N MET A 78 1.33 -9.29 -4.23
CA MET A 78 2.36 -10.33 -4.36
C MET A 78 3.20 -10.12 -5.62
N PRO A 79 4.54 -10.18 -5.52
CA PRO A 79 5.41 -10.23 -6.69
C PRO A 79 5.19 -11.54 -7.44
N VAL A 80 5.09 -11.46 -8.76
CA VAL A 80 4.89 -12.59 -9.66
C VAL A 80 5.78 -12.46 -10.89
N LEU A 81 5.85 -13.53 -11.70
CA LEU A 81 6.42 -13.43 -13.04
C LEU A 81 5.43 -12.68 -13.97
N PRO A 82 5.93 -11.97 -14.99
CA PRO A 82 5.08 -11.40 -16.03
C PRO A 82 4.15 -12.46 -16.62
N ARG A 83 2.87 -12.11 -16.73
CA ARG A 83 1.86 -12.96 -17.40
C ARG A 83 1.70 -12.47 -18.83
N PHE A 84 1.71 -13.41 -19.77
CA PHE A 84 1.43 -13.16 -21.17
C PHE A 84 0.14 -13.90 -21.53
N ASP A 85 -0.74 -13.25 -22.27
CA ASP A 85 -1.95 -13.89 -22.75
C ASP A 85 -1.58 -14.97 -23.78
N THR A 86 -2.03 -16.20 -23.57
CA THR A 86 -1.94 -17.24 -24.59
C THR A 86 -2.97 -16.90 -25.67
N LYS A 87 -2.48 -16.50 -26.85
CA LYS A 87 -3.31 -16.22 -28.02
C LYS A 87 -4.01 -17.48 -28.53
#